data_AF-A0A8S2A1Q7-F1
#
_entry.id   AF-A0A8S2A1Q7-F1
#
_cell.length_a   1.000
_cell.length_b   1.000
_cell.length_c   1.000
_cell.angle_alpha   90.00
_cell.angle_beta   90.00
_cell.angle_gamma   90.00
#
_symmetry.space_group_name_H-M   'P 1'
#
loop_
_entity.id
_entity.type
_entity.pdbx_description
1 polymer ?
#
loop_
_entity_poly.entity_id
_entity_poly.type
_entity_poly.pdbx_seq_one_letter_code
_entity_poly.pdbx_strand_id
1 'polypeptide(L)'
;MNIFRLAGDMTHLASVLVLLLKIHTIKSCAGVSLKTQELYAIVFATRYLDIFTSFVSLYNTSMKLVFLGSSFSIVWYMRYHKAVHRTYDREQDTFRHWFLVLPCLLLALLIHEKFTFLEVLWTFSLYLEAVAILPQLVLLQRTRNIDNLTGQYIFLLGGYRGLYILNWIYRYFTEPHFVHWISMFLSLSTFLGIYTQHIMDRRVCSNTALCRLLLLLLPKLEEQQKAPVTSLISKFSMLGNPTDSIWFPTQYPPGCYQFYSDGVTLWIIRVDARVFGGRGIEKFVTFGQNYVVKWGQSHFSTLHSGEEVDLYIDQSSGGGFESKDSYGSGLFEMRIKVPGGNTGGIVTAFYLTSKGGGHDEIDFEFLGNNNGKPVTLQTNLFLNGEGNREERFLLWFNPTKHYHTYGLLWNPYQIVFYVDNIPIRVYKNENGVSYPSRPMQVEASLWNGDDWATDGGRTKVNWSYSPFIAHFRDFALSGCNIDGRSNNVGACESSNYWWNVGKYQRLSGNEQKLYEHVRSKYMNYDYCTDRSKYQTPPRECY
;
A
#
# COMPACT_ATOMS: atom_id res chain seq x y z
N MET A 1 -29.38 -19.27 -20.36
CA MET A 1 -28.23 -18.91 -19.50
C MET A 1 -26.97 -19.13 -20.31
N ASN A 2 -26.14 -18.10 -20.51
CA ASN A 2 -24.90 -18.25 -21.28
C ASN A 2 -23.76 -18.80 -20.41
N ILE A 3 -22.68 -19.26 -21.07
CA ILE A 3 -21.53 -19.89 -20.42
C ILE A 3 -20.79 -18.93 -19.47
N PHE A 4 -20.70 -17.64 -19.82
CA PHE A 4 -20.02 -16.63 -19.00
C PHE A 4 -20.75 -16.38 -17.68
N ARG A 5 -22.08 -16.35 -17.70
CA ARG A 5 -22.92 -16.23 -16.50
C ARG A 5 -22.75 -17.44 -15.59
N LEU A 6 -22.84 -18.65 -16.14
CA LEU A 6 -22.65 -19.88 -15.36
C LEU A 6 -21.25 -19.96 -14.75
N ALA A 7 -20.20 -19.64 -15.53
CA ALA A 7 -18.83 -19.62 -15.05
C ALA A 7 -18.63 -18.55 -13.96
N GLY A 8 -19.25 -17.37 -14.13
CA GLY A 8 -19.27 -16.32 -13.10
C GLY A 8 -19.90 -16.81 -11.80
N ASP A 9 -21.09 -17.42 -11.87
CA ASP A 9 -21.79 -17.95 -10.70
C ASP A 9 -20.97 -19.02 -9.96
N MET A 10 -20.33 -19.93 -10.70
CA MET A 10 -19.46 -20.95 -10.11
C MET A 10 -18.18 -20.37 -9.51
N THR A 11 -17.59 -19.35 -10.14
CA THR A 11 -16.39 -18.67 -9.62
C THR A 11 -16.70 -17.90 -8.34
N HIS A 12 -17.86 -17.26 -8.26
CA HIS A 12 -18.33 -16.60 -7.05
C HIS A 12 -18.62 -17.61 -5.94
N LEU A 13 -19.24 -18.75 -6.26
CA LEU A 13 -19.43 -19.82 -5.28
C LEU A 13 -18.08 -20.33 -4.75
N ALA A 14 -17.09 -20.53 -5.63
CA ALA A 14 -15.76 -20.95 -5.23
C ALA A 14 -15.08 -19.94 -4.29
N SER A 15 -15.23 -18.62 -4.52
CA SER A 15 -14.66 -17.60 -3.63
C SER A 15 -15.25 -17.68 -2.22
N VAL A 16 -16.57 -17.86 -2.12
CA VAL A 16 -17.28 -18.05 -0.85
C VAL A 16 -16.82 -19.32 -0.13
N LEU A 17 -16.68 -20.43 -0.86
CA LEU A 17 -16.21 -21.70 -0.30
C LEU A 17 -14.77 -21.60 0.23
N VAL A 18 -13.87 -20.92 -0.48
CA VAL A 18 -12.49 -20.68 -0.02
C VAL A 18 -12.47 -19.87 1.27
N LEU A 19 -13.31 -18.83 1.37
CA LEU A 19 -13.41 -18.01 2.57
C LEU A 19 -13.98 -18.80 3.76
N LEU A 20 -15.04 -19.58 3.55
CA LEU A 20 -15.60 -20.47 4.58
C LEU A 20 -14.59 -21.53 5.01
N LEU A 21 -13.85 -22.12 4.07
CA LEU A 21 -12.79 -23.08 4.35
C LEU A 21 -11.72 -22.44 5.24
N LYS A 22 -11.24 -21.23 4.91
CA LYS A 22 -10.29 -20.47 5.75
C LYS A 22 -10.84 -20.29 7.17
N ILE A 23 -12.08 -19.81 7.30
CA ILE A 23 -12.71 -19.57 8.62
C ILE A 23 -12.85 -20.89 9.40
N HIS A 24 -13.11 -22.01 8.73
CA HIS A 24 -13.27 -23.30 9.39
C HIS A 24 -11.97 -23.99 9.76
N THR A 25 -10.94 -23.96 8.91
CA THR A 25 -9.68 -24.67 9.11
C THR A 25 -8.72 -23.85 9.97
N ILE A 26 -8.54 -22.56 9.66
CA ILE A 26 -7.59 -21.68 10.34
C ILE A 26 -8.23 -21.05 11.58
N LYS A 27 -9.57 -21.03 11.68
CA LYS A 27 -10.31 -20.34 12.75
C LYS A 27 -9.94 -18.86 12.89
N SER A 28 -9.54 -18.23 11.79
CA SER A 28 -9.11 -16.83 11.73
C SER A 28 -9.80 -16.08 10.60
N CYS A 29 -10.10 -14.81 10.84
CA CYS A 29 -10.57 -13.84 9.86
C CYS A 29 -9.61 -12.65 9.68
N ALA A 30 -8.36 -12.78 10.16
CA ALA A 30 -7.32 -11.78 9.90
C ALA A 30 -7.18 -11.51 8.40
N GLY A 31 -7.02 -10.24 8.00
CA GLY A 31 -6.96 -9.83 6.59
C GLY A 31 -8.28 -9.88 5.81
N VAL A 32 -9.42 -10.23 6.43
CA VAL A 32 -10.75 -10.18 5.81
C VAL A 32 -11.57 -9.04 6.41
N SER A 33 -12.08 -8.14 5.57
CA SER A 33 -12.87 -6.99 6.01
C SER A 33 -14.30 -7.42 6.36
N LEU A 34 -14.69 -7.20 7.61
CA LEU A 34 -16.07 -7.41 8.06
C LEU A 34 -17.01 -6.50 7.29
N LYS A 35 -16.57 -5.27 6.96
CA LYS A 35 -17.38 -4.29 6.26
C LYS A 35 -17.76 -4.75 4.85
N THR A 36 -16.84 -5.37 4.14
CA THR A 36 -17.14 -5.99 2.84
C THR A 36 -18.17 -7.11 2.97
N GLN A 37 -18.03 -7.98 3.98
CA GLN A 37 -18.98 -9.10 4.17
C GLN A 37 -20.38 -8.60 4.54
N GLU A 38 -20.49 -7.54 5.35
CA GLU A 38 -21.75 -6.87 5.66
C GLU A 38 -22.43 -6.30 4.42
N LEU A 39 -21.66 -5.64 3.54
CA LEU A 39 -22.17 -5.10 2.29
C LEU A 39 -22.68 -6.21 1.35
N TYR A 40 -21.94 -7.31 1.19
CA TYR A 40 -22.38 -8.44 0.40
C TYR A 40 -23.64 -9.12 0.98
N ALA A 41 -23.76 -9.23 2.31
CA ALA A 41 -24.98 -9.73 2.94
C ALA A 41 -26.19 -8.83 2.61
N ILE A 42 -26.04 -7.50 2.64
CA ILE A 42 -27.08 -6.54 2.25
C ILE A 42 -27.43 -6.69 0.77
N VAL A 43 -26.44 -6.85 -0.12
CA VAL A 43 -26.67 -7.07 -1.55
C VAL A 43 -27.55 -8.29 -1.76
N PHE A 44 -27.18 -9.45 -1.21
CA PHE A 44 -27.94 -10.68 -1.46
C PHE A 44 -29.32 -10.65 -0.81
N ALA A 45 -29.45 -10.06 0.38
CA ALA A 45 -30.73 -9.89 1.05
C ALA A 45 -31.71 -9.03 0.25
N THR A 46 -31.22 -7.96 -0.38
CA THR A 46 -32.04 -7.06 -1.22
C THR A 46 -32.28 -7.60 -2.63
N ARG A 47 -31.32 -8.34 -3.19
CA ARG A 47 -31.40 -8.90 -4.55
C ARG A 47 -32.36 -10.08 -4.67
N TYR A 48 -32.42 -10.93 -3.65
CA TYR A 48 -33.12 -12.22 -3.70
C TYR A 48 -34.48 -12.20 -3.01
N LEU A 49 -35.09 -11.02 -2.82
CA LEU A 49 -36.44 -10.89 -2.28
C LEU A 49 -37.50 -11.59 -3.14
N ASP A 50 -37.21 -11.80 -4.42
CA ASP A 50 -38.07 -12.50 -5.37
C ASP A 50 -38.17 -14.01 -5.10
N ILE A 51 -37.35 -14.58 -4.21
CA ILE A 51 -37.35 -16.02 -3.87
C ILE A 51 -38.70 -16.52 -3.35
N PHE A 52 -39.47 -15.64 -2.71
CA PHE A 52 -40.81 -15.97 -2.17
C PHE A 52 -41.94 -15.71 -3.17
N THR A 53 -41.65 -15.06 -4.30
CA THR A 53 -42.67 -14.59 -5.25
C THR A 53 -42.58 -15.28 -6.61
N SER A 54 -41.42 -15.77 -7.00
CA SER A 54 -41.19 -16.33 -8.33
C SER A 54 -40.29 -17.56 -8.29
N PHE A 55 -40.74 -18.64 -8.94
CA PHE A 55 -39.93 -19.82 -9.18
C PHE A 55 -39.45 -19.81 -10.63
N VAL A 56 -38.14 -19.71 -10.84
CA VAL A 56 -37.53 -19.73 -12.18
C VAL A 56 -36.97 -21.12 -12.50
N SER A 57 -36.11 -21.65 -11.63
CA SER A 57 -35.52 -22.98 -11.77
C SER A 57 -34.92 -23.45 -10.44
N LEU A 58 -34.73 -24.76 -10.29
CA LEU A 58 -34.09 -25.34 -9.12
C LEU A 58 -32.68 -24.77 -8.92
N TYR A 59 -31.89 -24.66 -9.99
CA TYR A 59 -30.55 -24.07 -9.95
C TYR A 59 -30.57 -22.63 -9.39
N ASN A 60 -31.45 -21.78 -9.91
CA ASN A 60 -31.54 -20.38 -9.49
C ASN A 60 -31.94 -20.26 -8.02
N THR A 61 -32.97 -20.99 -7.60
CA THR A 61 -33.43 -20.98 -6.19
C THR A 61 -32.34 -21.52 -5.25
N SER A 62 -31.69 -22.63 -5.61
CA SER A 62 -30.60 -23.20 -4.80
C SER A 62 -29.41 -22.25 -4.66
N MET A 63 -28.95 -21.62 -5.75
CA MET A 63 -27.84 -20.67 -5.70
C MET A 63 -28.17 -19.45 -4.83
N LYS A 64 -29.39 -18.92 -4.91
CA LYS A 64 -29.86 -17.82 -4.05
C LYS A 64 -29.78 -18.18 -2.57
N LEU A 65 -30.28 -19.37 -2.20
CA LEU A 65 -30.23 -19.86 -0.82
C LEU A 65 -28.78 -20.04 -0.34
N VAL A 66 -27.89 -20.56 -1.19
CA VAL A 66 -26.47 -20.75 -0.85
C VAL A 66 -25.79 -19.40 -0.61
N PHE A 67 -25.93 -18.42 -1.50
CA PHE A 67 -25.31 -17.09 -1.33
C PHE A 67 -25.87 -16.32 -0.13
N LEU A 68 -27.19 -16.39 0.08
CA LEU A 68 -27.83 -15.74 1.23
C LEU A 68 -27.36 -16.38 2.55
N GLY A 69 -27.46 -17.72 2.65
CA GLY A 69 -27.07 -18.46 3.85
C GLY A 69 -25.59 -18.33 4.18
N SER A 70 -24.71 -18.46 3.19
CA SER A 70 -23.26 -18.32 3.38
C SER A 70 -22.86 -16.91 3.80
N SER A 71 -23.44 -15.85 3.20
CA SER A 71 -23.11 -14.46 3.54
C SER A 71 -23.47 -14.12 4.97
N PHE A 72 -24.68 -14.49 5.43
CA PHE A 72 -25.06 -14.31 6.83
C PHE A 72 -24.20 -15.18 7.77
N SER A 73 -23.85 -16.39 7.36
CA SER A 73 -22.98 -17.27 8.13
C SER A 73 -21.59 -16.66 8.33
N ILE A 74 -20.97 -16.11 7.28
CA ILE A 74 -19.65 -15.46 7.35
C ILE A 74 -19.69 -14.26 8.32
N VAL A 75 -20.69 -13.39 8.19
CA VAL A 75 -20.86 -12.24 9.09
C VAL A 75 -21.05 -12.70 10.54
N TRP A 76 -21.83 -13.76 10.77
CA TRP A 76 -22.02 -14.34 12.10
C TRP A 76 -20.71 -14.89 12.67
N TYR A 77 -19.93 -15.64 11.87
CA TYR A 77 -18.61 -16.14 12.29
C TYR A 77 -17.68 -15.00 12.70
N MET A 78 -17.63 -13.92 11.91
CA MET A 78 -16.75 -12.79 12.18
C MET A 78 -17.20 -11.94 13.38
N ARG A 79 -18.50 -11.90 13.71
CA ARG A 79 -19.03 -11.09 14.83
C ARG A 79 -19.12 -11.82 16.15
N TYR A 80 -19.45 -13.12 16.13
CA TYR A 80 -19.86 -13.83 17.35
C TYR A 80 -19.07 -15.09 17.66
N HIS A 81 -18.42 -15.71 16.67
CA HIS A 81 -17.69 -16.95 16.94
C HIS A 81 -16.47 -16.69 17.81
N LYS A 82 -16.38 -17.42 18.94
CA LYS A 82 -15.41 -17.18 20.04
C LYS A 82 -13.96 -17.05 19.59
N ALA A 83 -13.52 -17.87 18.63
CA ALA A 83 -12.16 -17.86 18.12
C ALA A 83 -11.96 -16.85 16.96
N VAL A 84 -12.94 -16.72 16.08
CA VAL A 84 -12.78 -15.99 14.80
C VAL A 84 -12.90 -14.49 15.05
N HIS A 85 -13.88 -14.05 15.84
CA HIS A 85 -14.09 -12.63 16.13
C HIS A 85 -12.86 -11.94 16.75
N ARG A 86 -12.07 -12.68 17.54
CA ARG A 86 -10.85 -12.16 18.18
C ARG A 86 -9.70 -11.89 17.22
N THR A 87 -9.72 -12.52 16.05
CA THR A 87 -8.69 -12.38 15.00
C THR A 87 -9.00 -11.27 14.01
N TYR A 88 -10.09 -10.54 14.21
CA TYR A 88 -10.50 -9.45 13.32
C TYR A 88 -9.73 -8.15 13.62
N ASP A 89 -9.01 -7.64 12.64
CA ASP A 89 -8.19 -6.42 12.74
C ASP A 89 -9.03 -5.14 12.64
N ARG A 90 -9.78 -4.83 13.69
CA ARG A 90 -10.69 -3.67 13.72
C ARG A 90 -9.98 -2.32 13.50
N GLU A 91 -8.73 -2.21 13.93
CA GLU A 91 -7.92 -0.98 13.76
C GLU A 91 -7.55 -0.71 12.31
N GLN A 92 -7.45 -1.75 11.48
CA GLN A 92 -7.10 -1.61 10.07
C GLN A 92 -8.35 -1.47 9.18
N ASP A 93 -9.48 -2.09 9.55
CA ASP A 93 -10.77 -2.04 8.84
C ASP A 93 -11.60 -0.80 9.21
N THR A 94 -11.02 0.40 9.08
CA THR A 94 -11.67 1.67 9.47
C THR A 94 -12.60 2.25 8.39
N PHE A 95 -12.93 1.49 7.34
CA PHE A 95 -13.68 2.01 6.21
C PHE A 95 -15.15 2.28 6.60
N ARG A 96 -15.60 3.51 6.35
CA ARG A 96 -16.96 3.96 6.65
C ARG A 96 -17.92 3.54 5.53
N HIS A 97 -18.31 2.26 5.52
CA HIS A 97 -19.14 1.64 4.48
C HIS A 97 -20.51 2.30 4.24
N TRP A 98 -21.04 3.09 5.18
CA TRP A 98 -22.26 3.90 4.96
C TRP A 98 -22.14 4.90 3.81
N PHE A 99 -20.92 5.36 3.49
CA PHE A 99 -20.66 6.20 2.31
C PHE A 99 -20.86 5.45 0.99
N LEU A 100 -21.01 4.13 1.00
CA LEU A 100 -21.37 3.35 -0.18
C LEU A 100 -22.87 3.09 -0.21
N VAL A 101 -23.45 2.70 0.93
CA VAL A 101 -24.86 2.36 1.05
C VAL A 101 -25.76 3.54 0.67
N LEU A 102 -25.52 4.74 1.23
CA LEU A 102 -26.40 5.89 1.01
C LEU A 102 -26.40 6.38 -0.46
N PRO A 103 -25.25 6.60 -1.12
CA PRO A 103 -25.25 7.00 -2.53
C PRO A 103 -25.85 5.93 -3.45
N CYS A 104 -25.61 4.64 -3.20
CA CYS A 104 -26.21 3.57 -4.01
C CYS A 104 -27.74 3.55 -3.87
N LEU A 105 -28.28 3.81 -2.68
CA LEU A 105 -29.72 3.87 -2.45
C LEU A 105 -30.34 5.10 -3.15
N LEU A 106 -29.71 6.27 -3.00
CA LEU A 106 -30.15 7.49 -3.69
C LEU A 106 -30.12 7.30 -5.20
N LEU A 107 -29.04 6.71 -5.74
CA LEU A 107 -28.93 6.45 -7.16
C LEU A 107 -30.00 5.47 -7.66
N ALA A 108 -30.31 4.42 -6.90
CA ALA A 108 -31.38 3.47 -7.25
C ALA A 108 -32.77 4.10 -7.19
N LEU A 109 -33.00 5.07 -6.30
CA LEU A 109 -34.26 5.82 -6.26
C LEU A 109 -34.39 6.76 -7.47
N LEU A 110 -33.28 7.32 -7.97
CA LEU A 110 -33.27 8.26 -9.10
C LEU A 110 -33.25 7.56 -10.47
N ILE A 111 -32.52 6.44 -10.57
CA ILE A 111 -32.28 5.71 -11.82
C ILE A 111 -32.69 4.26 -11.60
N HIS A 112 -33.93 3.95 -11.96
CA HIS A 112 -34.52 2.60 -11.92
C HIS A 112 -35.34 2.36 -13.19
N GLU A 113 -35.59 1.11 -13.55
CA GLU A 113 -36.42 0.78 -14.71
C GLU A 113 -37.91 1.01 -14.43
N LYS A 114 -38.37 0.56 -13.25
CA LYS A 114 -39.76 0.72 -12.78
C LYS A 114 -39.77 1.14 -11.33
N PHE A 115 -40.58 2.13 -10.96
CA PHE A 115 -40.68 2.60 -9.59
C PHE A 115 -41.54 1.65 -8.73
N THR A 116 -41.03 0.44 -8.53
CA THR A 116 -41.62 -0.56 -7.63
C THR A 116 -40.61 -0.91 -6.54
N PHE A 117 -41.09 -1.28 -5.36
CA PHE A 117 -40.22 -1.60 -4.23
C PHE A 117 -39.18 -2.68 -4.57
N LEU A 118 -39.58 -3.76 -5.25
CA LEU A 118 -38.70 -4.85 -5.62
C LEU A 118 -37.66 -4.43 -6.68
N GLU A 119 -38.05 -3.63 -7.66
CA GLU A 119 -37.15 -3.16 -8.72
C GLU A 119 -36.11 -2.16 -8.19
N VAL A 120 -36.53 -1.26 -7.29
CA VAL A 120 -35.62 -0.31 -6.64
C VAL A 120 -34.60 -1.06 -5.77
N LEU A 121 -35.03 -2.05 -4.99
CA LEU A 121 -34.11 -2.85 -4.17
C LEU A 121 -33.19 -3.74 -5.01
N TRP A 122 -33.69 -4.28 -6.12
CA TRP A 122 -32.88 -5.02 -7.07
C TRP A 122 -31.80 -4.12 -7.71
N THR A 123 -32.19 -2.92 -8.16
CA THR A 123 -31.27 -1.91 -8.73
C THR A 123 -30.25 -1.42 -7.70
N PHE A 124 -30.70 -1.15 -6.46
CA PHE A 124 -29.83 -0.83 -5.34
C PHE A 124 -28.78 -1.93 -5.11
N SER A 125 -29.21 -3.19 -5.13
CA SER A 125 -28.31 -4.33 -4.95
C SER A 125 -27.23 -4.39 -6.04
N LEU A 126 -27.53 -3.99 -7.29
CA LEU A 126 -26.55 -3.96 -8.38
C LEU A 126 -25.48 -2.89 -8.14
N TYR A 127 -25.91 -1.67 -7.80
CA TYR A 127 -25.00 -0.56 -7.54
C TYR A 127 -24.15 -0.82 -6.29
N LEU A 128 -24.76 -1.31 -5.21
CA LEU A 128 -24.04 -1.61 -3.99
C LEU A 128 -23.04 -2.74 -4.21
N GLU A 129 -23.40 -3.80 -4.94
CA GLU A 129 -22.48 -4.90 -5.19
C GLU A 129 -21.24 -4.41 -5.93
N ALA A 130 -21.38 -3.53 -6.94
CA ALA A 130 -20.23 -3.03 -7.68
C ALA A 130 -19.17 -2.42 -6.74
N VAL A 131 -19.58 -1.68 -5.72
CA VAL A 131 -18.66 -1.01 -4.79
C VAL A 131 -18.41 -1.76 -3.47
N ALA A 132 -19.10 -2.88 -3.23
CA ALA A 132 -19.07 -3.61 -1.95
C ALA A 132 -17.67 -4.11 -1.55
N ILE A 133 -16.77 -4.28 -2.52
CA ILE A 133 -15.41 -4.78 -2.32
C ILE A 133 -14.41 -3.72 -1.78
N LEU A 134 -14.75 -2.43 -1.89
CA LEU A 134 -13.83 -1.34 -1.55
C LEU A 134 -13.25 -1.42 -0.12
N PRO A 135 -14.03 -1.75 0.94
CA PRO A 135 -13.46 -1.90 2.28
C PRO A 135 -12.37 -2.98 2.36
N GLN A 136 -12.52 -4.08 1.62
CA GLN A 136 -11.52 -5.15 1.55
C GLN A 136 -10.24 -4.64 0.90
N LEU A 137 -10.34 -3.92 -0.23
CA LEU A 137 -9.16 -3.39 -0.92
C LEU A 137 -8.39 -2.40 -0.03
N VAL A 138 -9.10 -1.54 0.70
CA VAL A 138 -8.49 -0.62 1.67
C VAL A 138 -7.82 -1.38 2.83
N LEU A 139 -8.45 -2.45 3.32
CA LEU A 139 -7.86 -3.31 4.35
C LEU A 139 -6.54 -3.94 3.86
N LEU A 140 -6.49 -4.42 2.62
CA LEU A 140 -5.28 -5.02 2.04
C LEU A 140 -4.16 -4.00 1.85
N GLN A 141 -4.48 -2.78 1.43
CA GLN A 141 -3.48 -1.71 1.30
C GLN A 141 -2.79 -1.38 2.62
N ARG A 142 -3.50 -1.56 3.74
CA ARG A 142 -2.97 -1.31 5.08
C ARG A 142 -2.32 -2.55 5.69
N THR A 143 -2.83 -3.73 5.35
CA THR A 143 -2.36 -5.01 5.86
C THR A 143 -1.27 -5.55 4.95
N ARG A 144 -0.01 -5.24 5.25
CA ARG A 144 1.18 -5.63 4.44
C ARG A 144 1.47 -7.14 4.37
N ASN A 145 0.64 -7.99 4.99
CA ASN A 145 0.79 -9.43 5.04
C ASN A 145 -0.56 -10.11 4.77
N ILE A 146 -0.70 -10.76 3.62
CA ILE A 146 -1.93 -11.43 3.19
C ILE A 146 -1.63 -12.93 3.12
N ASP A 147 -2.42 -13.74 3.81
CA ASP A 147 -2.32 -15.20 3.70
C ASP A 147 -2.81 -15.68 2.32
N ASN A 148 -2.23 -16.80 1.85
CA ASN A 148 -2.52 -17.34 0.52
C ASN A 148 -4.03 -17.60 0.27
N LEU A 149 -4.79 -18.02 1.28
CA LEU A 149 -6.22 -18.29 1.14
C LEU A 149 -7.03 -17.02 0.94
N THR A 150 -6.66 -15.93 1.63
CA THR A 150 -7.28 -14.61 1.44
C THR A 150 -7.00 -14.09 0.04
N GLY A 151 -5.77 -14.23 -0.43
CA GLY A 151 -5.39 -13.91 -1.81
C GLY A 151 -6.24 -14.69 -2.83
N GLN A 152 -6.38 -16.00 -2.66
CA GLN A 152 -7.22 -16.84 -3.53
C GLN A 152 -8.70 -16.45 -3.52
N TYR A 153 -9.25 -16.14 -2.35
CA TYR A 153 -10.62 -15.64 -2.22
C TYR A 153 -10.81 -14.34 -3.03
N ILE A 154 -9.92 -13.36 -2.86
CA ILE A 154 -9.98 -12.07 -3.58
C ILE A 154 -9.81 -12.28 -5.09
N PHE A 155 -8.90 -13.17 -5.50
CA PHE A 155 -8.69 -13.53 -6.90
C PHE A 155 -9.98 -14.03 -7.54
N LEU A 156 -10.62 -15.03 -6.92
CA LEU A 156 -11.88 -15.60 -7.40
C LEU A 156 -13.00 -14.55 -7.40
N LEU A 157 -13.01 -13.66 -6.41
CA LEU A 157 -13.94 -12.55 -6.33
C LEU A 157 -13.72 -11.51 -7.46
N GLY A 158 -12.48 -11.28 -7.90
CA GLY A 158 -12.20 -10.51 -9.12
C GLY A 158 -12.60 -11.26 -10.38
N GLY A 159 -12.31 -12.56 -10.44
CA GLY A 159 -12.57 -13.43 -11.58
C GLY A 159 -14.05 -13.51 -11.96
N TYR A 160 -14.97 -13.67 -10.99
CA TYR A 160 -16.40 -13.70 -11.33
C TYR A 160 -16.89 -12.38 -11.92
N ARG A 161 -16.36 -11.24 -11.47
CA ARG A 161 -16.69 -9.93 -12.04
C ARG A 161 -16.26 -9.81 -13.49
N GLY A 162 -15.04 -10.26 -13.80
CA GLY A 162 -14.56 -10.33 -15.19
C GLY A 162 -15.50 -11.16 -16.06
N LEU A 163 -15.92 -12.32 -15.59
CA LEU A 163 -16.87 -13.19 -16.31
C LEU A 163 -18.25 -12.54 -16.47
N TYR A 164 -18.72 -11.79 -15.48
CA TYR A 164 -19.98 -11.04 -15.56
C TYR A 164 -19.91 -9.86 -16.55
N ILE A 165 -18.75 -9.21 -16.67
CA ILE A 165 -18.49 -8.20 -17.70
C ILE A 165 -18.55 -8.84 -19.09
N LEU A 166 -17.89 -9.99 -19.28
CA LEU A 166 -17.97 -10.74 -20.55
C LEU A 166 -19.41 -11.17 -20.87
N ASN A 167 -20.18 -11.59 -19.86
CA ASN A 167 -21.60 -11.88 -20.01
C ASN A 167 -22.38 -10.64 -20.50
N TRP A 168 -22.14 -9.44 -19.98
CA TRP A 168 -22.83 -8.24 -20.45
C TRP A 168 -22.41 -7.84 -21.86
N ILE A 169 -21.12 -7.94 -22.20
CA ILE A 169 -20.65 -7.73 -23.57
C ILE A 169 -21.34 -8.70 -24.52
N TYR A 170 -21.40 -9.98 -24.18
CA TYR A 170 -22.11 -10.98 -24.97
C TYR A 170 -23.60 -10.65 -25.14
N ARG A 171 -24.29 -10.25 -24.06
CA ARG A 171 -25.72 -9.86 -24.13
C ARG A 171 -25.95 -8.60 -24.96
N TYR A 172 -25.05 -7.62 -24.88
CA TYR A 172 -25.12 -6.42 -25.71
C TYR A 172 -25.11 -6.73 -27.21
N PHE A 173 -24.35 -7.74 -27.65
CA PHE A 173 -24.30 -8.15 -29.06
C PHE A 173 -25.39 -9.12 -29.49
N THR A 174 -26.06 -9.80 -28.54
CA THR A 174 -27.00 -10.90 -28.85
C THR A 174 -28.45 -10.59 -28.54
N GLU A 175 -28.72 -9.65 -27.62
CA GLU A 175 -30.06 -9.27 -27.19
C GLU A 175 -30.39 -7.85 -27.70
N PRO A 176 -31.42 -7.68 -28.54
CA PRO A 176 -31.82 -6.35 -29.00
C PRO A 176 -32.32 -5.50 -27.82
N HIS A 177 -31.89 -4.24 -27.76
CA HIS A 177 -32.19 -3.24 -26.71
C HIS A 177 -31.59 -3.51 -25.31
N PHE A 178 -30.60 -4.40 -25.17
CA PHE A 178 -29.92 -4.61 -23.89
C PHE A 178 -28.99 -3.44 -23.53
N VAL A 179 -29.43 -2.57 -22.61
CA VAL A 179 -28.68 -1.36 -22.23
C VAL A 179 -28.67 -1.17 -20.70
N HIS A 180 -27.61 -1.67 -20.04
CA HIS A 180 -27.35 -1.41 -18.61
C HIS A 180 -25.96 -0.79 -18.40
N TRP A 181 -25.68 0.32 -19.10
CA TRP A 181 -24.37 0.98 -19.11
C TRP A 181 -23.82 1.28 -17.72
N ILE A 182 -24.66 1.76 -16.78
CA ILE A 182 -24.23 2.14 -15.43
C ILE A 182 -23.65 0.95 -14.66
N SER A 183 -24.32 -0.21 -14.71
CA SER A 183 -23.83 -1.43 -14.06
C SER A 183 -22.55 -1.93 -14.71
N MET A 184 -22.44 -1.82 -16.05
CA MET A 184 -21.23 -2.21 -16.77
C MET A 184 -20.04 -1.31 -16.41
N PHE A 185 -20.21 0.02 -16.37
CA PHE A 185 -19.14 0.95 -16.03
C PHE A 185 -18.69 0.86 -14.57
N LEU A 186 -19.63 0.74 -13.62
CA LEU A 186 -19.30 0.56 -12.19
C LEU A 186 -18.59 -0.76 -11.92
N SER A 187 -19.00 -1.83 -12.62
CA SER A 187 -18.36 -3.15 -12.47
C SER A 187 -17.03 -3.25 -13.20
N LEU A 188 -16.86 -2.55 -14.32
CA LEU A 188 -15.58 -2.46 -15.02
C LEU A 188 -14.55 -1.65 -14.21
N SER A 189 -14.95 -0.53 -13.61
CA SER A 189 -14.04 0.28 -12.78
C SER A 189 -13.57 -0.48 -11.54
N THR A 190 -14.46 -1.23 -10.91
CA THR A 190 -14.16 -2.06 -9.74
C THR A 190 -13.37 -3.31 -10.11
N PHE A 191 -13.67 -3.97 -11.23
CA PHE A 191 -12.85 -5.05 -11.77
C PHE A 191 -11.43 -4.60 -12.07
N LEU A 192 -11.26 -3.46 -12.75
CA LEU A 192 -9.96 -2.84 -13.00
C LEU A 192 -9.27 -2.46 -11.69
N GLY A 193 -9.99 -1.98 -10.67
CA GLY A 193 -9.44 -1.71 -9.34
C GLY A 193 -8.96 -2.97 -8.61
N ILE A 194 -9.71 -4.07 -8.66
CA ILE A 194 -9.32 -5.36 -8.08
C ILE A 194 -8.11 -5.92 -8.82
N TYR A 195 -8.14 -5.96 -10.16
CA TYR A 195 -7.06 -6.53 -10.96
C TYR A 195 -5.82 -5.65 -10.96
N THR A 196 -5.92 -4.32 -10.91
CA THR A 196 -4.74 -3.46 -10.71
C THR A 196 -4.16 -3.70 -9.33
N GLN A 197 -4.95 -3.71 -8.25
CA GLN A 197 -4.45 -4.01 -6.90
C GLN A 197 -3.87 -5.44 -6.78
N HIS A 198 -4.45 -6.43 -7.48
CA HIS A 198 -4.04 -7.83 -7.39
C HIS A 198 -2.89 -8.22 -8.33
N ILE A 199 -2.79 -7.61 -9.52
CA ILE A 199 -1.60 -7.69 -10.40
C ILE A 199 -0.42 -6.95 -9.75
N MET A 200 -0.70 -5.88 -9.01
CA MET A 200 0.32 -5.16 -8.22
C MET A 200 0.84 -5.99 -7.05
N ASP A 201 0.03 -6.91 -6.50
CA ASP A 201 0.47 -7.84 -5.46
C ASP A 201 0.97 -9.17 -6.06
N ARG A 202 2.19 -9.14 -6.62
CA ARG A 202 2.82 -10.26 -7.35
C ARG A 202 3.03 -11.55 -6.53
N ARG A 203 2.69 -11.58 -5.24
CA ARG A 203 2.88 -12.78 -4.40
C ARG A 203 1.92 -13.94 -4.72
N VAL A 204 0.76 -13.66 -5.35
CA VAL A 204 -0.26 -14.71 -5.60
C VAL A 204 -0.18 -15.33 -7.01
N CYS A 205 0.36 -14.64 -8.02
CA CYS A 205 0.36 -15.14 -9.41
C CYS A 205 1.44 -16.20 -9.72
N SER A 206 2.35 -16.49 -8.78
CA SER A 206 3.48 -17.40 -9.03
C SER A 206 3.07 -18.87 -9.22
N ASN A 207 1.95 -19.33 -8.64
CA ASN A 207 1.69 -20.77 -8.48
C ASN A 207 0.44 -21.36 -9.14
N THR A 208 -0.37 -20.59 -9.88
CA THR A 208 -1.60 -21.13 -10.51
C THR A 208 -1.50 -21.25 -12.04
N ALA A 209 -1.87 -22.42 -12.58
CA ALA A 209 -1.80 -22.76 -14.01
C ALA A 209 -2.52 -21.75 -14.94
N LEU A 210 -3.58 -21.11 -14.45
CA LEU A 210 -4.33 -20.09 -15.19
C LEU A 210 -3.54 -18.78 -15.38
N CYS A 211 -2.62 -18.44 -14.46
CA CYS A 211 -1.77 -17.23 -14.57
C CYS A 211 -0.73 -17.38 -15.71
N ARG A 212 -0.25 -18.60 -15.99
CA ARG A 212 0.60 -18.86 -17.18
C ARG A 212 -0.17 -18.69 -18.49
N LEU A 213 -1.45 -19.04 -18.50
CA LEU A 213 -2.32 -18.86 -19.67
C LEU A 213 -2.63 -17.37 -19.95
N LEU A 214 -2.81 -16.56 -18.90
CA LEU A 214 -3.03 -15.11 -19.00
C LEU A 214 -1.74 -14.33 -19.34
N LEU A 215 -0.57 -14.76 -18.83
CA LEU A 215 0.73 -14.19 -19.20
C LEU A 215 1.11 -14.42 -20.67
N LEU A 216 0.55 -15.45 -21.32
CA LEU A 216 0.70 -15.67 -22.77
C LEU A 216 -0.14 -14.70 -23.63
N LEU A 217 -1.17 -14.08 -23.06
CA LEU A 217 -2.06 -13.16 -23.78
C LEU A 217 -1.64 -11.68 -23.65
N LEU A 218 -0.88 -11.33 -22.61
CA LEU A 218 -0.43 -9.97 -22.31
C LEU A 218 0.59 -9.34 -23.29
N PRO A 219 1.52 -10.08 -23.95
CA PRO A 219 2.50 -9.46 -24.85
C PRO A 219 1.86 -8.78 -26.07
N LYS A 220 0.63 -9.19 -26.45
CA LYS A 220 -0.09 -8.61 -27.59
C LYS A 220 -0.78 -7.28 -27.27
N LEU A 221 -0.98 -6.94 -25.99
CA LEU A 221 -1.59 -5.67 -25.60
C LEU A 221 -0.54 -4.58 -25.32
N GLU A 222 0.68 -4.97 -24.96
CA GLU A 222 1.78 -4.05 -24.67
C GLU A 222 2.35 -3.39 -25.94
N GLU A 223 2.18 -4.02 -27.10
CA GLU A 223 2.59 -3.47 -28.40
C GLU A 223 1.62 -2.38 -28.93
N GLN A 224 0.40 -2.29 -28.39
CA GLN A 224 -0.60 -1.28 -28.80
C GLN A 224 -0.56 0.01 -27.95
N GLN A 225 0.24 0.06 -26.88
CA GLN A 225 0.24 1.18 -25.92
C GLN A 225 1.43 2.16 -26.04
N LYS A 226 2.31 1.98 -27.04
CA LYS A 226 3.47 2.85 -27.29
C LYS A 226 3.24 4.00 -28.29
N ALA A 227 1.99 4.40 -28.54
CA ALA A 227 1.69 5.59 -29.35
C ALA A 227 1.30 6.79 -28.47
N PRO A 228 1.86 8.00 -28.69
CA PRO A 228 1.52 9.19 -27.91
C PRO A 228 0.05 9.61 -28.13
N VAL A 229 -0.64 9.92 -27.02
CA VAL A 229 -2.09 10.22 -26.92
C VAL A 229 -2.53 11.46 -27.72
N THR A 230 -1.62 12.25 -28.29
CA THR A 230 -1.95 13.39 -29.15
C THR A 230 -2.24 13.03 -30.61
N SER A 231 -1.99 11.79 -31.05
CA SER A 231 -2.20 11.36 -32.45
C SER A 231 -3.56 10.69 -32.75
N LEU A 232 -4.39 10.42 -31.73
CA LEU A 232 -5.67 9.73 -31.91
C LEU A 232 -6.89 10.66 -31.97
N ILE A 233 -6.73 11.94 -31.60
CA ILE A 233 -7.80 12.95 -31.67
C ILE A 233 -7.90 13.56 -33.08
N SER A 234 -6.81 13.61 -33.86
CA SER A 234 -6.82 14.15 -35.23
C SER A 234 -7.33 13.16 -36.29
N LYS A 235 -7.47 11.87 -35.95
CA LYS A 235 -7.99 10.85 -36.89
C LYS A 235 -9.50 10.62 -36.81
N PHE A 236 -10.18 11.14 -35.80
CA PHE A 236 -11.65 11.04 -35.67
C PHE A 236 -12.42 12.25 -36.25
N SER A 237 -11.72 13.28 -36.76
CA SER A 237 -12.34 14.47 -37.35
C SER A 237 -12.30 14.51 -38.89
N MET A 238 -12.06 13.39 -39.58
CA MET A 238 -11.95 13.35 -41.06
C MET A 238 -12.80 12.27 -41.75
N LEU A 239 -13.91 11.86 -41.16
CA LEU A 239 -14.93 11.07 -41.87
C LEU A 239 -16.31 11.69 -41.66
N GLY A 240 -16.55 12.80 -42.36
CA GLY A 240 -17.86 13.44 -42.40
C GLY A 240 -18.01 14.27 -43.67
N ASN A 241 -18.63 13.65 -44.70
CA ASN A 241 -19.67 14.17 -45.61
C ASN A 241 -19.61 13.50 -47.01
N PRO A 242 -20.69 13.57 -47.81
CA PRO A 242 -22.05 13.05 -47.63
C PRO A 242 -22.42 12.15 -48.86
N THR A 243 -23.69 11.76 -49.04
CA THR A 243 -24.26 10.91 -50.13
C THR A 243 -24.08 9.40 -49.88
N ASP A 244 -25.09 8.54 -49.78
CA ASP A 244 -26.42 8.52 -50.39
C ASP A 244 -27.49 7.93 -49.46
N SER A 245 -28.71 8.41 -49.68
CA SER A 245 -29.99 7.96 -49.17
C SER A 245 -30.35 6.53 -49.60
N ILE A 246 -30.94 5.72 -48.70
CA ILE A 246 -32.06 4.80 -48.98
C ILE A 246 -32.89 4.59 -47.69
N TRP A 247 -34.06 5.23 -47.69
CA TRP A 247 -35.38 4.85 -47.15
C TRP A 247 -35.63 4.47 -45.66
N PHE A 248 -36.36 5.40 -45.02
CA PHE A 248 -37.21 5.39 -43.80
C PHE A 248 -38.38 4.36 -43.83
N PRO A 249 -39.10 4.03 -42.73
CA PRO A 249 -39.99 4.93 -41.95
C PRO A 249 -39.81 4.85 -40.41
N THR A 250 -39.51 5.95 -39.71
CA THR A 250 -40.48 6.84 -39.03
C THR A 250 -41.73 6.18 -38.44
N GLN A 251 -41.79 6.13 -37.10
CA GLN A 251 -42.90 6.70 -36.28
C GLN A 251 -42.64 6.50 -34.78
N TYR A 252 -43.13 7.45 -33.97
CA TYR A 252 -43.21 7.58 -32.50
C TYR A 252 -42.34 8.69 -31.86
N PRO A 253 -42.90 9.41 -30.85
CA PRO A 253 -43.12 10.86 -30.89
C PRO A 253 -42.07 11.72 -30.16
N PRO A 254 -42.08 13.06 -30.39
CA PRO A 254 -41.09 13.98 -29.85
C PRO A 254 -41.47 14.44 -28.44
N GLY A 255 -40.53 14.34 -27.50
CA GLY A 255 -40.70 14.96 -26.18
C GLY A 255 -39.88 14.30 -25.10
N CYS A 256 -38.54 14.34 -25.21
CA CYS A 256 -37.56 14.33 -24.11
C CYS A 256 -36.12 14.24 -24.64
N TYR A 257 -35.74 15.12 -25.57
CA TYR A 257 -34.33 15.33 -25.91
C TYR A 257 -34.03 16.81 -25.95
N GLN A 258 -34.15 17.45 -24.78
CA GLN A 258 -33.70 18.82 -24.62
C GLN A 258 -33.32 19.13 -23.17
N PHE A 259 -32.53 18.25 -22.54
CA PHE A 259 -31.74 18.55 -21.34
C PHE A 259 -30.59 17.54 -21.17
N TYR A 260 -29.82 17.28 -22.23
CA TYR A 260 -28.61 16.47 -22.15
C TYR A 260 -27.53 17.04 -23.07
N SER A 261 -26.88 18.08 -22.57
CA SER A 261 -25.54 18.49 -23.03
C SER A 261 -24.75 19.13 -21.89
N ASP A 262 -25.39 19.87 -20.97
CA ASP A 262 -24.64 20.72 -20.03
C ASP A 262 -24.85 20.40 -18.54
N GLY A 263 -25.41 19.22 -18.21
CA GLY A 263 -25.85 18.92 -16.83
C GLY A 263 -25.32 17.65 -16.16
N VAL A 264 -24.54 16.79 -16.84
CA VAL A 264 -24.12 15.47 -16.28
C VAL A 264 -22.61 15.28 -16.22
N THR A 265 -21.84 16.34 -16.48
CA THR A 265 -20.37 16.35 -16.31
C THR A 265 -19.92 16.65 -14.87
N LEU A 266 -20.81 16.60 -13.88
CA LEU A 266 -20.56 17.12 -12.53
C LEU A 266 -20.87 16.19 -11.35
N TRP A 267 -21.08 14.89 -11.59
CA TRP A 267 -21.08 13.87 -10.53
C TRP A 267 -20.15 12.69 -10.84
N ILE A 268 -19.00 12.99 -11.44
CA ILE A 268 -17.81 12.18 -11.15
C ILE A 268 -17.58 12.39 -9.65
N ILE A 269 -17.78 11.33 -8.87
CA ILE A 269 -17.26 11.26 -7.51
C ILE A 269 -15.76 11.56 -7.65
N ARG A 270 -15.36 12.81 -7.40
CA ARG A 270 -14.06 13.12 -6.83
C ARG A 270 -14.06 12.39 -5.49
N VAL A 271 -13.77 11.09 -5.52
CA VAL A 271 -13.05 10.49 -4.41
C VAL A 271 -11.80 11.31 -4.41
N ASP A 272 -11.69 12.16 -3.40
CA ASP A 272 -10.68 13.19 -3.33
C ASP A 272 -9.31 12.51 -3.31
N ALA A 273 -8.74 12.30 -4.50
CA ALA A 273 -7.34 11.96 -4.72
C ALA A 273 -6.42 13.15 -4.37
N ARG A 274 -6.88 14.05 -3.49
CA ARG A 274 -6.09 15.08 -2.80
C ARG A 274 -5.84 14.73 -1.33
N VAL A 275 -6.29 13.57 -0.86
CA VAL A 275 -5.78 12.95 0.36
C VAL A 275 -4.86 11.81 -0.07
N PHE A 276 -3.59 11.93 0.26
CA PHE A 276 -2.45 11.15 -0.24
C PHE A 276 -2.04 11.52 -1.67
N GLY A 277 -1.21 12.56 -1.79
CA GLY A 277 -0.24 12.62 -2.88
C GLY A 277 0.49 11.27 -2.93
N GLY A 278 0.14 10.49 -3.95
CA GLY A 278 0.53 9.10 -4.07
C GLY A 278 2.04 9.00 -4.19
N ARG A 279 2.63 8.18 -3.32
CA ARG A 279 3.82 7.42 -3.70
C ARG A 279 3.42 6.66 -4.96
N GLY A 280 4.18 6.86 -6.04
CA GLY A 280 4.03 6.03 -7.23
C GLY A 280 4.12 4.55 -6.85
N ILE A 281 3.46 3.73 -7.66
CA ILE A 281 3.61 2.27 -7.71
C ILE A 281 5.02 1.85 -7.27
N GLU A 282 5.18 1.41 -6.02
CA GLU A 282 6.45 0.80 -5.58
C GLU A 282 6.52 -0.55 -6.27
N LYS A 283 7.19 -0.54 -7.43
CA LYS A 283 7.74 -1.73 -8.08
C LYS A 283 8.45 -2.52 -6.97
N PHE A 284 8.17 -3.81 -6.80
CA PHE A 284 9.00 -4.64 -5.91
C PHE A 284 10.45 -4.56 -6.42
N VAL A 285 11.30 -3.91 -5.62
CA VAL A 285 12.71 -3.68 -5.93
C VAL A 285 13.54 -4.70 -5.17
N THR A 286 14.35 -5.46 -5.89
CA THR A 286 15.31 -6.37 -5.28
C THR A 286 16.58 -5.63 -4.87
N PHE A 287 17.28 -6.13 -3.85
CA PHE A 287 18.54 -5.57 -3.36
C PHE A 287 19.49 -5.19 -4.51
N GLY A 288 19.76 -6.15 -5.40
CA GLY A 288 20.73 -6.00 -6.49
C GLY A 288 20.35 -4.96 -7.55
N GLN A 289 19.14 -4.41 -7.54
CA GLN A 289 18.79 -3.30 -8.44
C GLN A 289 19.43 -2.00 -7.96
N ASN A 290 19.31 -1.69 -6.66
CA ASN A 290 19.66 -0.38 -6.10
C ASN A 290 20.90 -0.38 -5.23
N TYR A 291 21.30 -1.54 -4.69
CA TYR A 291 22.37 -1.65 -3.70
C TYR A 291 23.46 -2.62 -4.14
N VAL A 292 24.62 -2.47 -3.52
CA VAL A 292 25.79 -3.35 -3.65
C VAL A 292 26.41 -3.60 -2.27
N VAL A 293 27.05 -4.75 -2.10
CA VAL A 293 27.78 -5.07 -0.86
C VAL A 293 29.04 -4.21 -0.80
N LYS A 294 29.19 -3.43 0.27
CA LYS A 294 30.34 -2.54 0.50
C LYS A 294 31.50 -3.30 1.11
N TRP A 295 31.23 -4.15 2.11
CA TRP A 295 32.22 -5.00 2.78
C TRP A 295 31.54 -6.20 3.46
N GLY A 296 32.33 -7.23 3.81
CA GLY A 296 31.80 -8.43 4.47
C GLY A 296 31.03 -9.35 3.51
N GLN A 297 31.60 -9.64 2.33
CA GLN A 297 30.94 -10.45 1.30
C GLN A 297 30.58 -11.87 1.78
N SER A 298 31.34 -12.43 2.72
CA SER A 298 31.02 -13.70 3.41
C SER A 298 29.97 -13.56 4.51
N HIS A 299 29.69 -12.34 4.95
CA HIS A 299 28.80 -11.97 6.05
C HIS A 299 27.53 -11.29 5.53
N PHE A 300 27.10 -11.71 4.36
CA PHE A 300 25.94 -11.22 3.64
C PHE A 300 25.24 -12.39 2.96
N SER A 301 23.91 -12.46 3.05
CA SER A 301 23.13 -13.41 2.25
C SER A 301 21.91 -12.75 1.65
N THR A 302 21.59 -13.15 0.42
CA THR A 302 20.40 -12.71 -0.29
C THR A 302 19.37 -13.82 -0.25
N LEU A 303 18.21 -13.54 0.34
CA LEU A 303 17.08 -14.46 0.42
C LEU A 303 15.98 -14.06 -0.57
N HIS A 304 15.06 -14.99 -0.86
CA HIS A 304 13.87 -14.74 -1.68
C HIS A 304 14.19 -14.01 -3.01
N SER A 305 15.23 -14.46 -3.72
CA SER A 305 15.68 -13.86 -4.99
C SER A 305 16.01 -12.36 -4.93
N GLY A 306 16.41 -11.84 -3.76
CA GLY A 306 16.77 -10.42 -3.60
C GLY A 306 15.73 -9.57 -2.88
N GLU A 307 14.63 -10.14 -2.43
CA GLU A 307 13.61 -9.41 -1.66
C GLU A 307 14.01 -9.21 -0.19
N GLU A 308 14.98 -9.99 0.30
CA GLU A 308 15.50 -9.88 1.65
C GLU A 308 17.02 -10.06 1.66
N VAL A 309 17.66 -9.33 2.56
CA VAL A 309 19.10 -9.42 2.85
C VAL A 309 19.31 -9.65 4.32
N ASP A 310 20.16 -10.61 4.65
CA ASP A 310 20.69 -10.81 5.99
C ASP A 310 22.14 -10.30 6.05
N LEU A 311 22.43 -9.44 7.04
CA LEU A 311 23.80 -9.14 7.45
C LEU A 311 24.14 -9.96 8.69
N TYR A 312 25.33 -10.55 8.69
CA TYR A 312 25.86 -11.34 9.79
C TYR A 312 27.02 -10.60 10.45
N ILE A 313 27.19 -10.82 11.74
CA ILE A 313 28.42 -10.46 12.43
C ILE A 313 28.85 -11.57 13.37
N ASP A 314 30.13 -11.90 13.28
CA ASP A 314 30.86 -12.75 14.21
C ASP A 314 32.21 -12.09 14.51
N GLN A 315 33.07 -12.79 15.26
CA GLN A 315 34.35 -12.23 15.69
C GLN A 315 35.29 -11.90 14.52
N SER A 316 35.09 -12.49 13.34
CA SER A 316 35.95 -12.27 12.18
C SER A 316 35.61 -10.98 11.43
N SER A 317 34.32 -10.69 11.26
CA SER A 317 33.85 -9.53 10.51
C SER A 317 32.36 -9.27 10.77
N GLY A 318 31.94 -8.03 10.54
CA GLY A 318 30.55 -7.70 10.24
C GLY A 318 30.32 -7.61 8.74
N GLY A 319 29.35 -6.79 8.34
CA GLY A 319 29.09 -6.49 6.95
C GLY A 319 28.31 -5.21 6.73
N GLY A 320 28.27 -4.74 5.49
CA GLY A 320 27.49 -3.58 5.12
C GLY A 320 27.29 -3.46 3.61
N PHE A 321 26.25 -2.74 3.24
CA PHE A 321 25.89 -2.47 1.86
C PHE A 321 25.56 -0.99 1.65
N GLU A 322 25.69 -0.53 0.41
CA GLU A 322 25.45 0.87 0.03
C GLU A 322 24.65 0.95 -1.28
N SER A 323 23.94 2.06 -1.48
CA SER A 323 23.26 2.34 -2.74
C SER A 323 24.28 2.56 -3.85
N LYS A 324 23.96 2.12 -5.07
CA LYS A 324 24.83 2.34 -6.25
C LYS A 324 24.97 3.82 -6.57
N ASP A 325 23.89 4.57 -6.35
CA ASP A 325 23.79 5.98 -6.69
C ASP A 325 23.87 6.85 -5.43
N SER A 326 24.24 8.12 -5.65
CA SER A 326 24.17 9.18 -4.64
C SER A 326 22.94 10.06 -4.87
N TYR A 327 22.41 10.63 -3.80
CA TYR A 327 21.18 11.43 -3.82
C TYR A 327 21.38 12.80 -3.16
N GLY A 328 20.65 13.82 -3.63
CA GLY A 328 20.67 15.17 -3.03
C GLY A 328 19.41 15.57 -2.25
N SER A 329 18.35 14.79 -2.35
CA SER A 329 17.14 14.87 -1.52
C SER A 329 16.29 13.62 -1.77
N GLY A 330 15.37 13.30 -0.88
CA GLY A 330 14.49 12.14 -1.05
C GLY A 330 13.76 11.69 0.20
N LEU A 331 12.98 10.62 0.05
CA LEU A 331 12.52 9.76 1.13
C LEU A 331 13.16 8.38 0.96
N PHE A 332 13.92 7.97 1.96
CA PHE A 332 14.65 6.71 1.98
C PHE A 332 14.07 5.84 3.08
N GLU A 333 13.50 4.69 2.72
CA GLU A 333 12.86 3.79 3.67
C GLU A 333 13.53 2.42 3.60
N MET A 334 13.62 1.77 4.75
CA MET A 334 14.12 0.40 4.86
C MET A 334 13.28 -0.35 5.89
N ARG A 335 12.93 -1.59 5.61
CA ARG A 335 12.31 -2.47 6.61
C ARG A 335 13.37 -3.29 7.31
N ILE A 336 13.50 -3.09 8.60
CA ILE A 336 14.58 -3.67 9.40
C ILE A 336 13.98 -4.50 10.53
N LYS A 337 14.55 -5.68 10.75
CA LYS A 337 14.35 -6.52 11.94
C LYS A 337 15.72 -6.80 12.53
N VAL A 338 15.99 -6.23 13.70
CA VAL A 338 17.32 -6.24 14.33
C VAL A 338 17.59 -7.58 15.05
N PRO A 339 18.86 -7.90 15.34
CA PRO A 339 19.20 -9.14 16.05
C PRO A 339 18.54 -9.18 17.44
N GLY A 340 18.04 -10.35 17.84
CA GLY A 340 17.47 -10.59 19.16
C GLY A 340 18.40 -11.35 20.09
N GLY A 341 18.01 -11.49 21.35
CA GLY A 341 18.80 -12.20 22.36
C GLY A 341 19.80 -11.30 23.06
N ASN A 342 21.03 -11.76 23.23
CA ASN A 342 22.09 -11.02 23.92
C ASN A 342 22.98 -10.31 22.90
N THR A 343 22.65 -9.07 22.57
CA THR A 343 23.27 -8.29 21.48
C THR A 343 24.01 -7.06 22.01
N GLY A 344 24.36 -7.03 23.30
CA GLY A 344 25.16 -5.94 23.88
C GLY A 344 26.44 -5.72 23.07
N GLY A 345 26.75 -4.46 22.75
CA GLY A 345 27.88 -4.06 21.92
C GLY A 345 27.63 -4.12 20.41
N ILE A 346 26.60 -4.82 19.92
CA ILE A 346 26.28 -4.90 18.49
C ILE A 346 25.48 -3.68 18.04
N VAL A 347 25.87 -3.07 16.93
CA VAL A 347 25.18 -1.93 16.30
C VAL A 347 24.68 -2.34 14.92
N THR A 348 23.37 -2.24 14.71
CA THR A 348 22.76 -2.26 13.37
C THR A 348 22.55 -0.81 12.94
N ALA A 349 23.02 -0.40 11.77
CA ALA A 349 22.86 0.97 11.28
C ALA A 349 22.12 1.02 9.94
N PHE A 350 21.35 2.09 9.75
CA PHE A 350 20.74 2.49 8.47
C PHE A 350 20.84 4.01 8.36
N TYR A 351 21.57 4.50 7.38
CA TYR A 351 22.03 5.87 7.37
C TYR A 351 22.25 6.41 5.95
N LEU A 352 22.32 7.73 5.83
CA LEU A 352 22.80 8.40 4.62
C LEU A 352 24.14 9.02 4.92
N THR A 353 25.15 8.81 4.09
CA THR A 353 26.48 9.42 4.27
C THR A 353 27.08 9.91 2.96
N SER A 354 27.78 11.05 3.01
CA SER A 354 28.55 11.57 1.88
C SER A 354 30.00 11.09 1.95
N LYS A 355 30.67 10.97 0.80
CA LYS A 355 32.06 10.51 0.78
C LYS A 355 33.03 11.66 1.04
N GLY A 356 34.18 11.34 1.65
CA GLY A 356 35.31 12.26 1.84
C GLY A 356 35.41 12.88 3.23
N GLY A 357 36.40 13.77 3.41
CA GLY A 357 36.61 14.49 4.66
C GLY A 357 35.50 15.51 4.95
N GLY A 358 35.09 15.63 6.21
CA GLY A 358 34.00 16.52 6.61
C GLY A 358 32.65 16.09 6.05
N HIS A 359 32.33 14.80 6.09
CA HIS A 359 31.11 14.24 5.53
C HIS A 359 29.85 14.75 6.26
N ASP A 360 28.77 14.91 5.50
CA ASP A 360 27.41 14.95 6.03
C ASP A 360 26.90 13.51 6.22
N GLU A 361 26.20 13.25 7.33
CA GLU A 361 25.62 11.95 7.70
C GLU A 361 24.27 12.11 8.43
N ILE A 362 23.34 11.17 8.21
CA ILE A 362 22.03 11.11 8.88
C ILE A 362 21.77 9.67 9.31
N ASP A 363 21.68 9.42 10.61
CA ASP A 363 21.80 8.06 11.16
C ASP A 363 20.55 7.53 11.85
N PHE A 364 20.22 6.26 11.58
CA PHE A 364 19.59 5.38 12.55
C PHE A 364 20.60 4.33 13.02
N GLU A 365 20.78 4.20 14.33
CA GLU A 365 21.64 3.20 14.96
C GLU A 365 20.86 2.45 16.04
N PHE A 366 20.70 1.14 15.87
CA PHE A 366 20.10 0.26 16.85
C PHE A 366 21.19 -0.30 17.75
N LEU A 367 21.18 0.15 18.99
CA LEU A 367 22.13 -0.24 20.02
C LEU A 367 21.59 -1.50 20.70
N GLY A 368 22.25 -2.64 20.44
CA GLY A 368 21.90 -3.92 21.03
C GLY A 368 22.04 -3.91 22.55
N ASN A 369 21.46 -4.92 23.20
CA ASN A 369 21.41 -4.98 24.66
C ASN A 369 21.44 -6.43 25.15
N ASN A 370 21.64 -6.60 26.45
CA ASN A 370 21.54 -7.90 27.10
C ASN A 370 20.13 -8.48 26.95
N ASN A 371 20.03 -9.81 26.94
CA ASN A 371 18.77 -10.50 26.76
C ASN A 371 17.69 -10.01 27.75
N GLY A 372 16.50 -9.72 27.24
CA GLY A 372 15.37 -9.19 28.01
C GLY A 372 15.38 -7.68 28.26
N LYS A 373 16.46 -6.96 27.90
CA LYS A 373 16.50 -5.49 27.91
C LYS A 373 16.12 -4.91 26.55
N PRO A 374 15.53 -3.70 26.49
CA PRO A 374 15.13 -3.09 25.24
C PRO A 374 16.36 -2.64 24.42
N VAL A 375 16.24 -2.77 23.10
CA VAL A 375 17.13 -2.14 22.12
C VAL A 375 16.88 -0.63 22.15
N THR A 376 17.95 0.17 22.15
CA THR A 376 17.85 1.62 22.06
C THR A 376 18.02 2.04 20.60
N LEU A 377 17.12 2.87 20.09
CA LEU A 377 17.28 3.51 18.79
C LEU A 377 17.95 4.87 19.00
N GLN A 378 19.13 5.05 18.44
CA GLN A 378 19.84 6.32 18.37
C GLN A 378 19.64 6.93 16.98
N THR A 379 19.47 8.25 16.94
CA THR A 379 19.59 9.05 15.71
C THR A 379 20.70 10.06 15.85
N ASN A 380 21.42 10.35 14.77
CA ASN A 380 22.49 11.34 14.77
C ASN A 380 22.53 12.13 13.45
N LEU A 381 23.22 13.26 13.48
CA LEU A 381 23.53 14.04 12.28
C LEU A 381 24.99 14.52 12.34
N PHE A 382 25.76 14.18 11.32
CA PHE A 382 27.06 14.79 11.03
C PHE A 382 26.88 15.84 9.95
N LEU A 383 27.44 17.03 10.18
CA LEU A 383 27.36 18.16 9.27
C LEU A 383 28.76 18.72 9.09
N ASN A 384 29.28 18.69 7.87
CA ASN A 384 30.69 19.01 7.59
C ASN A 384 31.69 18.23 8.47
N GLY A 385 31.35 16.99 8.84
CA GLY A 385 32.14 16.11 9.71
C GLY A 385 31.95 16.32 11.20
N GLU A 386 31.14 17.30 11.61
CA GLU A 386 30.81 17.50 13.02
C GLU A 386 29.52 16.78 13.36
N GLY A 387 29.62 15.70 14.14
CA GLY A 387 28.48 14.94 14.66
C GLY A 387 27.92 15.52 15.96
N ASN A 388 27.78 14.66 16.97
CA ASN A 388 27.41 15.02 18.34
C ASN A 388 25.97 15.48 18.57
N ARG A 389 25.06 15.14 17.65
CA ARG A 389 23.64 15.49 17.71
C ARG A 389 22.79 14.26 18.02
N GLU A 390 23.19 13.47 19.01
CA GLU A 390 22.50 12.22 19.32
C GLU A 390 21.16 12.47 20.00
N GLU A 391 20.11 11.79 19.54
CA GLU A 391 18.88 11.58 20.30
C GLU A 391 18.63 10.08 20.42
N ARG A 392 18.16 9.61 21.58
CA ARG A 392 17.91 8.19 21.84
C ARG A 392 16.47 7.95 22.25
N PHE A 393 15.94 6.81 21.81
CA PHE A 393 14.56 6.41 22.02
C PHE A 393 14.45 4.93 22.40
N LEU A 394 13.48 4.62 23.27
CA LEU A 394 12.96 3.26 23.44
C LEU A 394 11.76 3.06 22.51
N LEU A 395 11.74 1.97 21.74
CA LEU A 395 10.63 1.72 20.81
C LEU A 395 9.39 1.19 21.53
N TRP A 396 8.20 1.55 21.04
CA TRP A 396 6.90 1.09 21.55
C TRP A 396 6.52 -0.34 21.13
N PHE A 397 7.48 -1.05 20.55
CA PHE A 397 7.39 -2.44 20.11
C PHE A 397 8.76 -3.10 20.26
N ASN A 398 8.82 -4.43 20.10
CA ASN A 398 10.08 -5.16 20.10
C ASN A 398 10.65 -5.27 18.67
N PRO A 399 11.73 -4.54 18.33
CA PRO A 399 12.27 -4.51 16.96
C PRO A 399 12.95 -5.83 16.53
N THR A 400 13.11 -6.79 17.46
CA THR A 400 13.71 -8.10 17.17
C THR A 400 12.68 -9.14 16.71
N LYS A 401 11.38 -8.83 16.76
CA LYS A 401 10.31 -9.81 16.49
C LYS A 401 9.71 -9.68 15.10
N HIS A 402 9.56 -8.45 14.60
CA HIS A 402 8.93 -8.17 13.31
C HIS A 402 9.70 -7.09 12.54
N TYR A 403 9.48 -7.02 11.23
CA TYR A 403 10.03 -5.93 10.40
C TYR A 403 9.21 -4.67 10.60
N HIS A 404 9.88 -3.59 10.96
CA HIS A 404 9.34 -2.23 11.03
C HIS A 404 9.98 -1.34 9.98
N THR A 405 9.27 -0.32 9.51
CA THR A 405 9.77 0.62 8.51
C THR A 405 10.48 1.77 9.20
N TYR A 406 11.73 2.02 8.82
CA TYR A 406 12.52 3.17 9.25
C TYR A 406 12.73 4.07 8.05
N GLY A 407 12.31 5.33 8.16
CA GLY A 407 12.26 6.27 7.05
C GLY A 407 13.04 7.56 7.33
N LEU A 408 13.79 8.03 6.34
CA LEU A 408 14.53 9.29 6.35
C LEU A 408 14.01 10.17 5.22
N LEU A 409 13.22 11.18 5.57
CA LEU A 409 12.90 12.27 4.66
C LEU A 409 14.01 13.31 4.77
N TRP A 410 14.64 13.67 3.66
CA TRP A 410 15.59 14.75 3.56
C TRP A 410 15.21 15.63 2.37
N ASN A 411 14.80 16.86 2.65
CA ASN A 411 14.45 17.85 1.65
C ASN A 411 15.07 19.22 1.99
N PRO A 412 14.87 20.28 1.20
CA PRO A 412 15.49 21.59 1.46
C PRO A 412 14.98 22.30 2.72
N TYR A 413 13.95 21.78 3.39
CA TYR A 413 13.27 22.44 4.50
C TYR A 413 13.56 21.73 5.83
N GLN A 414 13.62 20.40 5.82
CA GLN A 414 13.76 19.58 7.04
C GLN A 414 14.22 18.16 6.74
N ILE A 415 14.88 17.56 7.73
CA ILE A 415 15.10 16.13 7.86
C ILE A 415 14.07 15.60 8.85
N VAL A 416 13.40 14.51 8.50
CA VAL A 416 12.44 13.85 9.40
C VAL A 416 12.75 12.37 9.47
N PHE A 417 12.92 11.89 10.70
CA PHE A 417 13.10 10.48 11.03
C PHE A 417 11.74 9.87 11.34
N TYR A 418 11.39 8.78 10.65
CA TYR A 418 10.13 8.06 10.84
C TYR A 418 10.38 6.63 11.33
N VAL A 419 9.49 6.18 12.22
CA VAL A 419 9.33 4.77 12.58
C VAL A 419 7.87 4.39 12.31
N ASP A 420 7.64 3.48 11.36
CA ASP A 420 6.30 3.09 10.88
C ASP A 420 5.40 4.27 10.47
N ASN A 421 5.98 5.26 9.78
CA ASN A 421 5.36 6.54 9.40
C ASN A 421 5.05 7.50 10.57
N ILE A 422 5.55 7.22 11.77
CA ILE A 422 5.44 8.13 12.92
C ILE A 422 6.74 8.95 13.03
N PRO A 423 6.69 10.29 12.91
CA PRO A 423 7.87 11.13 13.05
C PRO A 423 8.38 11.06 14.50
N ILE A 424 9.68 10.79 14.68
CA ILE A 424 10.33 10.71 15.99
C ILE A 424 11.30 11.87 16.25
N ARG A 425 11.86 12.43 15.17
CA ARG A 425 12.84 13.52 15.17
C ARG A 425 12.66 14.39 13.94
N VAL A 426 12.76 15.71 14.12
CA VAL A 426 12.79 16.70 13.04
C VAL A 426 14.02 17.57 13.21
N TYR A 427 14.81 17.73 12.16
CA TYR A 427 15.92 18.69 12.09
C TYR A 427 15.64 19.67 10.97
N LYS A 428 15.44 20.96 11.29
CA LYS A 428 15.00 21.96 10.33
C LYS A 428 16.17 22.65 9.65
N ASN A 429 15.99 23.03 8.39
CA ASN A 429 16.87 23.95 7.69
C ASN A 429 16.44 25.39 8.01
N GLU A 430 17.11 26.02 8.97
CA GLU A 430 16.84 27.39 9.39
C GLU A 430 18.06 28.31 9.17
N ASN A 431 17.81 29.61 9.04
CA ASN A 431 18.88 30.58 8.81
C ASN A 431 19.91 30.57 9.96
N GLY A 432 21.16 30.25 9.61
CA GLY A 432 22.28 30.19 10.56
C GLY A 432 22.42 28.83 11.26
N VAL A 433 21.69 27.81 10.82
CA VAL A 433 21.87 26.41 11.20
C VAL A 433 22.51 25.66 10.04
N SER A 434 23.55 24.87 10.32
CA SER A 434 24.17 24.01 9.30
C SER A 434 23.19 22.94 8.85
N TYR A 435 23.23 22.57 7.56
CA TYR A 435 22.33 21.59 6.97
C TYR A 435 23.06 20.77 5.90
N PRO A 436 22.71 19.48 5.65
CA PRO A 436 23.41 18.67 4.67
C PRO A 436 23.39 19.32 3.29
N SER A 437 24.58 19.41 2.69
CA SER A 437 24.83 20.14 1.43
C SER A 437 25.50 19.29 0.37
N ARG A 438 25.87 18.05 0.73
CA ARG A 438 26.58 17.11 -0.13
C ARG A 438 25.69 15.94 -0.54
N PRO A 439 25.86 15.40 -1.76
CA PRO A 439 25.18 14.16 -2.15
C PRO A 439 25.56 13.01 -1.20
N MET A 440 24.58 12.22 -0.79
CA MET A 440 24.75 11.08 0.13
C MET A 440 24.32 9.76 -0.51
N GLN A 441 25.01 8.68 -0.15
CA GLN A 441 24.58 7.32 -0.45
C GLN A 441 23.81 6.76 0.74
N VAL A 442 22.85 5.88 0.44
CA VAL A 442 22.07 5.17 1.46
C VAL A 442 22.85 3.91 1.83
N GLU A 443 23.17 3.76 3.11
CA GLU A 443 23.98 2.66 3.63
C GLU A 443 23.25 1.92 4.76
N ALA A 444 23.57 0.63 4.92
CA ALA A 444 23.24 -0.13 6.11
C ALA A 444 24.38 -1.06 6.49
N SER A 445 24.56 -1.29 7.79
CA SER A 445 25.67 -2.09 8.30
C SER A 445 25.32 -2.78 9.61
N LEU A 446 26.11 -3.81 9.93
CA LEU A 446 26.10 -4.52 11.20
C LEU A 446 27.53 -4.66 11.69
N TRP A 447 27.86 -4.06 12.83
CA TRP A 447 29.24 -3.92 13.30
C TRP A 447 29.34 -3.92 14.84
N ASN A 448 30.57 -4.06 15.36
CA ASN A 448 30.86 -4.08 16.79
C ASN A 448 31.15 -2.65 17.31
N GLY A 449 30.23 -2.11 18.12
CA GLY A 449 30.35 -0.82 18.80
C GLY A 449 30.72 -0.93 20.29
N ASP A 450 31.48 -1.96 20.68
CA ASP A 450 31.86 -2.28 22.07
C ASP A 450 32.28 -1.10 22.94
N ASP A 451 32.93 -0.11 22.36
CA ASP A 451 33.50 1.02 23.10
C ASP A 451 32.44 1.99 23.62
N TRP A 452 31.21 1.95 23.10
CA TRP A 452 30.18 2.95 23.44
C TRP A 452 28.73 2.46 23.36
N ALA A 453 28.42 1.47 22.52
CA ALA A 453 27.05 1.16 22.09
C ALA A 453 26.10 0.82 23.24
N THR A 454 26.50 -0.04 24.17
CA THR A 454 25.63 -0.51 25.25
C THR A 454 26.15 -0.06 26.60
N ASP A 455 25.29 0.61 27.39
CA ASP A 455 25.61 1.16 28.71
C ASP A 455 26.84 2.09 28.73
N GLY A 456 27.10 2.79 27.62
CA GLY A 456 28.30 3.62 27.45
C GLY A 456 29.58 2.81 27.29
N GLY A 457 29.49 1.63 26.64
CA GLY A 457 30.61 0.73 26.39
C GLY A 457 30.96 -0.22 27.52
N ARG A 458 30.18 -0.24 28.61
CA ARG A 458 30.39 -1.15 29.74
C ARG A 458 29.93 -2.58 29.44
N THR A 459 28.90 -2.73 28.62
CA THR A 459 28.42 -4.05 28.18
C THR A 459 29.10 -4.37 26.86
N LYS A 460 29.89 -5.45 26.85
CA LYS A 460 30.66 -5.91 25.70
C LYS A 460 29.96 -7.03 24.93
N VAL A 461 30.30 -7.19 23.65
CA VAL A 461 29.85 -8.29 22.80
C VAL A 461 30.34 -9.60 23.40
N ASN A 462 29.40 -10.50 23.64
CA ASN A 462 29.70 -11.89 23.94
C ASN A 462 29.59 -12.72 22.66
N TRP A 463 30.73 -12.98 22.04
CA TRP A 463 30.85 -13.74 20.78
C TRP A 463 30.37 -15.20 20.88
N SER A 464 30.14 -15.75 22.08
CA SER A 464 29.53 -17.08 22.21
C SER A 464 28.09 -17.14 21.69
N TYR A 465 27.44 -15.99 21.49
CA TYR A 465 26.10 -15.88 20.89
C TYR A 465 26.13 -15.57 19.39
N SER A 466 27.32 -15.48 18.78
CA SER A 466 27.45 -15.27 17.34
C SER A 466 27.00 -16.51 16.53
N PRO A 467 26.58 -16.35 15.26
CA PRO A 467 26.45 -15.08 14.54
C PRO A 467 25.20 -14.28 14.96
N PHE A 468 25.34 -12.96 15.03
CA PHE A 468 24.20 -12.06 15.16
C PHE A 468 23.71 -11.68 13.77
N ILE A 469 22.38 -11.66 13.58
CA ILE A 469 21.76 -11.51 12.25
C ILE A 469 20.78 -10.35 12.25
N ALA A 470 21.00 -9.38 11.37
CA ALA A 470 20.08 -8.29 11.08
C ALA A 470 19.46 -8.50 9.70
N HIS A 471 18.14 -8.28 9.58
CA HIS A 471 17.40 -8.57 8.36
C HIS A 471 16.84 -7.28 7.74
N PHE A 472 16.98 -7.14 6.42
CA PHE A 472 16.62 -5.96 5.65
C PHE A 472 15.70 -6.32 4.48
N ARG A 473 14.68 -5.49 4.25
CA ARG A 473 13.72 -5.60 3.14
C ARG A 473 13.31 -4.22 2.63
N ASP A 474 12.62 -4.19 1.49
CA ASP A 474 12.09 -2.99 0.83
C ASP A 474 13.20 -2.04 0.35
N PHE A 475 13.93 -2.46 -0.68
CA PHE A 475 15.11 -1.77 -1.23
C PHE A 475 14.78 -0.67 -2.26
N ALA A 476 13.54 -0.17 -2.26
CA ALA A 476 13.14 0.90 -3.17
C ALA A 476 13.77 2.23 -2.74
N LEU A 477 14.23 3.03 -3.71
CA LEU A 477 14.83 4.34 -3.46
C LEU A 477 13.95 5.42 -4.10
N SER A 478 13.54 6.40 -3.30
CA SER A 478 12.77 7.57 -3.76
C SER A 478 13.59 8.84 -3.52
N GLY A 479 14.54 9.12 -4.41
CA GLY A 479 15.43 10.26 -4.26
C GLY A 479 15.79 10.93 -5.58
N CYS A 480 16.22 12.18 -5.49
CA CYS A 480 16.85 12.91 -6.59
C CYS A 480 18.28 12.41 -6.74
N ASN A 481 18.49 11.52 -7.72
CA ASN A 481 19.81 10.99 -8.05
C ASN A 481 20.72 12.13 -8.58
N ILE A 482 21.95 12.14 -8.09
CA ILE A 482 23.05 12.99 -8.55
C ILE A 482 24.18 12.09 -9.06
N ASP A 483 24.05 11.60 -10.31
CA ASP A 483 25.04 10.75 -11.01
C ASP A 483 26.33 11.50 -11.36
N GLY A 484 27.08 11.97 -10.36
CA GLY A 484 28.38 12.65 -10.56
C GLY A 484 28.32 13.95 -11.39
N ARG A 485 27.12 14.46 -11.69
CA ARG A 485 26.90 15.67 -12.52
C ARG A 485 27.07 16.98 -11.73
N SER A 486 27.06 16.92 -10.40
CA SER A 486 27.14 18.07 -9.50
C SER A 486 27.59 17.62 -8.11
N ASN A 487 28.48 18.37 -7.46
CA ASN A 487 28.78 18.19 -6.03
C ASN A 487 27.80 18.95 -5.12
N ASN A 488 26.79 19.59 -5.71
CA ASN A 488 25.84 20.45 -5.01
C ASN A 488 24.43 19.86 -5.11
N VAL A 489 23.77 19.73 -3.95
CA VAL A 489 22.40 19.23 -3.78
C VAL A 489 21.32 20.20 -4.29
N GLY A 490 21.67 21.44 -4.63
CA GLY A 490 20.76 22.48 -5.13
C GLY A 490 19.93 22.05 -6.36
N ALA A 491 20.44 21.14 -7.18
CA ALA A 491 19.69 20.57 -8.31
C ALA A 491 18.43 19.79 -7.87
N CYS A 492 18.40 19.35 -6.61
CA CYS A 492 17.35 18.52 -6.01
C CYS A 492 16.33 19.33 -5.19
N GLU A 493 16.36 20.66 -5.29
CA GLU A 493 15.43 21.58 -4.61
C GLU A 493 14.16 21.89 -5.41
N SER A 494 14.08 21.40 -6.66
CA SER A 494 12.93 21.63 -7.54
C SER A 494 11.60 21.21 -6.91
N SER A 495 10.56 22.04 -7.07
CA SER A 495 9.20 21.74 -6.63
C SER A 495 8.52 20.60 -7.39
N ASN A 496 9.15 20.09 -8.46
CA ASN A 496 8.70 18.89 -9.18
C ASN A 496 8.87 17.61 -8.37
N TYR A 497 9.80 17.60 -7.40
CA TYR A 497 9.93 16.46 -6.49
C TYR A 497 8.80 16.48 -5.48
N TRP A 498 8.08 15.35 -5.37
CA TRP A 498 6.87 15.29 -4.56
C TRP A 498 7.14 15.57 -3.07
N TRP A 499 8.36 15.31 -2.58
CA TRP A 499 8.79 15.61 -1.20
C TRP A 499 9.17 17.08 -0.95
N ASN A 500 9.18 17.92 -1.99
CA ASN A 500 9.44 19.37 -1.88
C ASN A 500 8.15 20.21 -1.86
N VAL A 501 6.97 19.59 -2.09
CA VAL A 501 5.69 20.30 -2.12
C VAL A 501 5.22 20.65 -0.71
N GLY A 502 4.38 21.69 -0.58
CA GLY A 502 4.03 22.34 0.69
C GLY A 502 3.66 21.43 1.88
N LYS A 503 3.10 20.24 1.64
CA LYS A 503 2.76 19.29 2.71
C LYS A 503 3.97 18.62 3.39
N TYR A 504 5.17 18.67 2.80
CA TYR A 504 6.41 18.10 3.34
C TYR A 504 7.42 19.15 3.79
N GLN A 505 7.08 20.44 3.68
CA GLN A 505 7.92 21.53 4.17
C GLN A 505 7.90 21.63 5.70
N ARG A 506 6.85 21.08 6.33
CA ARG A 506 6.67 20.97 7.78
C ARG A 506 5.76 19.79 8.09
N LEU A 507 5.81 19.28 9.33
CA LEU A 507 4.85 18.30 9.80
C LEU A 507 3.41 18.85 9.75
N SER A 508 2.45 18.00 9.42
CA SER A 508 1.02 18.31 9.59
C SER A 508 0.66 18.43 11.08
N GLY A 509 -0.47 19.07 11.40
CA GLY A 509 -0.91 19.21 12.79
C GLY A 509 -1.16 17.87 13.51
N ASN A 510 -1.44 16.79 12.78
CA ASN A 510 -1.57 15.45 13.36
C ASN A 510 -0.20 14.79 13.57
N GLU A 511 0.71 14.90 12.59
CA GLU A 511 2.08 14.42 12.70
C GLU A 511 2.83 15.12 13.84
N GLN A 512 2.63 16.42 14.01
CA GLN A 512 3.19 17.21 15.09
C GLN A 512 2.78 16.67 16.48
N LYS A 513 1.49 16.33 16.66
CA LYS A 513 1.00 15.74 17.92
C LYS A 513 1.60 14.36 18.19
N LEU A 514 1.74 13.53 17.15
CA LEU A 514 2.37 12.22 17.27
C LEU A 514 3.85 12.36 17.62
N TYR A 515 4.54 13.27 16.96
CA TYR A 515 5.93 13.62 17.22
C TYR A 515 6.16 14.03 18.68
N GLU A 516 5.37 15.00 19.18
CA GLU A 516 5.43 15.46 20.56
C GLU A 516 5.11 14.33 21.56
N HIS A 517 4.10 13.52 21.26
CA HIS A 517 3.76 12.36 22.10
C HIS A 517 4.93 11.36 22.17
N VAL A 518 5.53 11.03 21.03
CA VAL A 518 6.65 10.08 20.97
C VAL A 518 7.83 10.61 21.78
N ARG A 519 8.24 11.86 21.55
CA ARG A 519 9.34 12.47 22.29
C ARG A 519 9.08 12.47 23.79
N SER A 520 7.90 12.87 24.22
CA SER A 520 7.56 12.94 25.66
C SER A 520 7.61 11.59 26.38
N LYS A 521 7.32 10.50 25.66
CA LYS A 521 7.12 9.18 26.27
C LYS A 521 8.30 8.23 26.07
N TYR A 522 9.00 8.34 24.95
CA TYR A 522 9.95 7.33 24.49
C TYR A 522 11.38 7.84 24.35
N MET A 523 11.59 9.16 24.28
CA MET A 523 12.94 9.73 24.21
C MET A 523 13.61 9.64 25.57
N ASN A 524 14.83 9.10 25.62
CA ASN A 524 15.60 8.92 26.85
C ASN A 524 16.95 9.66 26.83
N TYR A 525 17.35 10.25 25.70
CA TYR A 525 18.47 11.17 25.60
C TYR A 525 18.22 12.20 24.50
N ASP A 526 18.58 13.46 24.77
CA ASP A 526 18.46 14.57 23.83
C ASP A 526 19.65 15.51 24.03
N TYR A 527 20.53 15.59 23.02
CA TYR A 527 21.72 16.45 23.03
C TYR A 527 21.38 17.94 23.28
N CYS A 528 20.21 18.42 22.88
CA CYS A 528 19.79 19.81 23.10
C CYS A 528 19.62 20.14 24.59
N THR A 529 19.32 19.13 25.41
CA THR A 529 19.11 19.26 26.86
C THR A 529 20.34 18.87 27.69
N ASP A 530 21.34 18.23 27.08
CA ASP A 530 22.55 17.78 27.74
C ASP A 530 23.51 18.95 28.01
N ARG A 531 23.39 19.53 29.20
CA ARG A 531 24.25 20.65 29.65
C ARG A 531 25.68 20.24 29.95
N SER A 532 25.96 18.95 30.12
CA SER A 532 27.33 18.47 30.32
C SER A 532 28.12 18.50 29.01
N LYS A 533 27.44 18.24 27.88
CA LYS A 533 28.00 18.29 26.54
C LYS A 533 27.95 19.70 25.94
N TYR A 534 26.81 20.38 26.11
CA TYR A 534 26.57 21.71 25.56
C TYR A 534 26.13 22.67 26.66
N GLN A 535 27.08 23.44 27.19
CA GLN A 535 26.78 24.50 28.18
C GLN A 535 25.72 25.47 27.64
N THR A 536 25.82 25.82 26.35
CA THR A 536 24.80 26.52 25.59
C THR A 536 24.31 25.59 24.47
N PRO A 537 23.01 25.28 24.37
CA PRO A 537 22.48 24.46 23.28
C PRO A 537 22.88 25.00 21.90
N PRO A 538 23.15 24.11 20.93
CA PRO A 538 23.25 24.48 19.52
C PRO A 538 22.00 25.22 19.03
N ARG A 539 22.16 26.05 17.99
CA ARG A 539 21.11 26.97 17.53
C ARG A 539 19.87 26.23 17.00
N GLU A 540 20.07 25.07 16.40
CA GLU A 540 19.03 24.18 15.90
C GLU A 540 18.07 23.63 16.98
N CYS A 541 18.39 23.80 18.26
CA CYS A 541 17.60 23.30 19.38
C CYS A 541 16.44 24.24 19.79
N TYR A 542 16.38 25.46 19.24
CA TYR A 542 15.43 26.50 19.66
C TYR A 542 14.18 26.58 18.80
#